data_AF-A0A3M1XDD2-F1
#
_entry.id   AF-A0A3M1XDD2-F1
#
_cell.length_a   1.000
_cell.length_b   1.000
_cell.length_c   1.000
_cell.angle_alpha   90.00
_cell.angle_beta   90.00
_cell.angle_gamma   90.00
#
_symmetry.space_group_name_H-M   'P 1'
#
loop_
_entity.id
_entity.type
_entity.pdbx_description
1 polymer ?
#
loop_
_entity_poly.entity_id
_entity_poly.type
_entity_poly.pdbx_seq_one_letter_code
_entity_poly.pdbx_strand_id
1 'polypeptide(L)'
;FLDAGLILTIGVGIFKVPFVGNPLLLLAYSLLYVITGLSLGLLFSTIAPTQQVAMMMALTATLLPTIVLSGFIFPIPSMPRVLQWISHLIPARYFLPMVRGVMLKGNTADQLLVPTIVLAFMAVLLISLARRKFKTDLED
;
A
#
# COMPACT_ATOMS: atom_id res chain seq x y z
N PHE A 1 -9.97 9.17 -0.75
CA PHE A 1 -9.48 10.45 -0.17
C PHE A 1 -10.42 11.04 0.86
N LEU A 2 -11.74 11.01 0.65
CA LEU A 2 -12.72 11.43 1.67
C LEU A 2 -12.53 10.69 3.00
N ASP A 3 -12.39 9.37 2.97
CA ASP A 3 -12.13 8.57 4.19
C ASP A 3 -10.84 8.99 4.90
N ALA A 4 -9.76 9.23 4.14
CA ALA A 4 -8.49 9.68 4.72
C ALA A 4 -8.63 11.06 5.38
N GLY A 5 -9.34 12.00 4.76
CA GLY A 5 -9.63 13.31 5.34
C GLY A 5 -10.50 13.22 6.58
N LEU A 6 -11.52 12.35 6.56
CA LEU A 6 -12.39 12.09 7.71
C LEU A 6 -11.59 11.51 8.89
N ILE A 7 -10.76 10.49 8.63
CA ILE A 7 -9.91 9.85 9.64
C ILE A 7 -8.92 10.85 10.23
N LEU A 8 -8.29 11.71 9.42
CA LEU A 8 -7.38 12.74 9.91
C LEU A 8 -8.11 13.78 10.78
N THR A 9 -9.28 14.24 10.34
CA THR A 9 -10.05 15.26 11.07
C THR A 9 -10.52 14.71 12.42
N ILE A 10 -11.01 13.47 12.44
CA ILE A 10 -11.43 12.79 13.67
C ILE A 10 -10.21 12.47 14.56
N GLY A 11 -9.12 11.97 13.98
CA GLY A 11 -7.90 11.59 14.69
C GLY A 11 -7.23 12.78 15.39
N VAL A 12 -7.14 13.92 14.71
CA VAL A 12 -6.56 15.15 15.27
C VAL A 12 -7.56 15.84 16.21
N GLY A 13 -8.83 15.94 15.81
CA GLY A 13 -9.85 16.67 16.58
C GLY A 13 -10.32 15.95 17.84
N ILE A 14 -10.70 14.68 17.72
CA ILE A 14 -11.29 13.89 18.83
C ILE A 14 -10.20 13.17 19.62
N PHE A 15 -9.30 12.47 18.92
CA PHE A 15 -8.27 11.64 19.56
C PHE A 15 -6.98 12.41 19.90
N LYS A 16 -6.90 13.71 19.57
CA LYS A 16 -5.75 14.58 19.82
C LYS A 16 -4.42 13.98 19.36
N VAL A 17 -4.45 13.18 18.29
CA VAL A 17 -3.24 12.57 17.73
C VAL A 17 -2.35 13.71 17.21
N PRO A 18 -1.06 13.78 17.63
CA PRO A 18 -0.17 14.81 17.15
C PRO A 18 0.00 14.65 15.63
N PHE A 19 -0.34 15.69 14.89
CA PHE A 19 -0.09 15.80 13.46
C PHE A 19 1.00 16.84 13.26
N VAL A 20 2.25 16.37 13.23
CA VAL A 20 3.44 17.25 13.18
C VAL A 20 3.91 17.49 11.74
N GLY A 21 3.67 16.53 10.84
CA GLY A 21 4.17 16.58 9.47
C GLY A 21 3.32 17.38 8.48
N ASN A 22 3.69 17.27 7.20
CA ASN A 22 3.02 17.97 6.11
C ASN A 22 1.83 17.15 5.55
N PRO A 23 0.60 17.69 5.54
CA PRO A 23 -0.58 16.97 5.03
C PRO A 23 -0.52 16.69 3.53
N LEU A 24 0.14 17.53 2.75
CA LEU A 24 0.33 17.31 1.31
C LEU A 24 1.23 16.10 1.05
N LEU A 25 2.26 15.93 1.86
CA LEU A 25 3.20 14.82 1.77
C LEU A 25 2.53 13.49 2.18
N LEU A 26 1.67 13.52 3.20
CA LEU A 26 0.82 12.38 3.55
C LEU A 26 -0.14 12.01 2.42
N LEU A 27 -0.74 13.02 1.76
CA LEU A 27 -1.64 12.81 0.64
C LEU A 27 -0.91 12.22 -0.57
N ALA A 28 0.31 12.68 -0.86
CA ALA A 28 1.15 12.13 -1.91
C ALA A 28 1.49 10.64 -1.69
N TYR A 29 1.88 10.26 -0.47
CA TYR A 29 2.12 8.84 -0.15
C TYR A 29 0.84 8.00 -0.18
N SER A 30 -0.27 8.56 0.26
CA SER A 30 -1.58 7.89 0.18
C SER A 30 -1.96 7.64 -1.27
N LEU A 31 -1.76 8.62 -2.15
CA LEU A 31 -1.98 8.48 -3.59
C LEU A 31 -1.09 7.38 -4.20
N LEU A 32 0.20 7.37 -3.86
CA LEU A 32 1.13 6.34 -4.33
C LEU A 32 0.69 4.93 -3.91
N TYR A 33 0.25 4.78 -2.66
CA TYR A 33 -0.26 3.50 -2.15
C TYR A 33 -1.55 3.08 -2.87
N VAL A 34 -2.49 4.01 -3.09
CA VAL A 34 -3.73 3.75 -3.83
C VAL A 34 -3.43 3.31 -5.26
N ILE A 35 -2.52 3.99 -5.97
CA ILE A 35 -2.10 3.60 -7.32
C ILE A 35 -1.53 2.17 -7.32
N THR A 36 -0.70 1.84 -6.34
CA THR A 36 -0.11 0.50 -6.20
C THR A 36 -1.20 -0.56 -5.99
N GLY A 37 -2.16 -0.30 -5.09
CA GLY A 37 -3.28 -1.19 -4.81
C GLY A 37 -4.23 -1.38 -5.99
N LEU A 38 -4.54 -0.29 -6.71
CA LEU A 38 -5.35 -0.35 -7.94
C LEU A 38 -4.65 -1.19 -9.01
N SER A 39 -3.34 -1.04 -9.16
CA SER A 39 -2.56 -1.82 -10.13
C SER A 39 -2.59 -3.32 -9.83
N LEU A 40 -2.54 -3.71 -8.55
CA LEU A 40 -2.75 -5.10 -8.12
C LEU A 40 -4.17 -5.57 -8.44
N GLY A 41 -5.19 -4.78 -8.12
CA GLY A 41 -6.58 -5.12 -8.42
C GLY A 41 -6.83 -5.31 -9.92
N LEU A 42 -6.26 -4.43 -10.75
CA LEU A 42 -6.30 -4.55 -12.21
C LEU A 42 -5.61 -5.84 -12.68
N LEU A 43 -4.43 -6.16 -12.14
CA LEU A 43 -3.73 -7.40 -12.48
C LEU A 43 -4.58 -8.64 -12.17
N PHE A 44 -5.21 -8.69 -10.99
CA PHE A 44 -6.12 -9.80 -10.65
C PHE A 44 -7.33 -9.87 -11.60
N SER A 45 -7.87 -8.72 -12.02
CA SER A 45 -8.98 -8.67 -12.98
C SER A 45 -8.61 -9.23 -14.36
N THR A 46 -7.35 -9.12 -14.79
CA THR A 46 -6.87 -9.69 -16.08
C THR A 46 -6.56 -11.18 -16.01
N ILE A 47 -6.42 -11.76 -14.82
CA ILE A 47 -6.08 -13.18 -14.65
C ILE A 47 -7.33 -14.00 -14.32
N ALA A 48 -8.33 -13.37 -13.72
CA ALA A 48 -9.52 -14.06 -13.26
C ALA A 48 -10.44 -14.45 -14.41
N PRO A 49 -11.01 -15.67 -14.39
CA PRO A 49 -12.02 -16.07 -15.37
C PRO A 49 -13.35 -15.33 -15.19
N THR A 50 -13.64 -14.82 -13.98
CA THR A 50 -14.86 -14.06 -13.68
C THR A 50 -14.59 -12.92 -12.71
N GLN A 51 -15.44 -11.89 -12.73
CA GLN A 51 -15.36 -10.75 -11.81
C GLN A 51 -15.38 -11.18 -10.33
N GLN A 52 -16.20 -12.18 -9.98
CA GLN A 52 -16.30 -12.66 -8.61
C GLN A 52 -15.03 -13.39 -8.15
N VAL A 53 -14.38 -14.14 -9.05
CA VAL A 53 -13.07 -14.75 -8.77
C VAL A 53 -11.98 -13.68 -8.64
N ALA A 54 -12.01 -12.62 -9.46
CA ALA A 54 -11.08 -11.49 -9.32
C ALA A 54 -11.19 -10.82 -7.94
N MET A 55 -12.43 -10.58 -7.49
CA MET A 55 -12.69 -9.99 -6.17
C MET A 55 -12.19 -10.90 -5.04
N MET A 56 -12.47 -12.20 -5.11
CA MET A 56 -11.98 -13.18 -4.12
C MET A 56 -10.45 -13.25 -4.09
N MET A 57 -9.79 -13.29 -5.24
CA MET A 57 -8.33 -13.27 -5.32
C MET A 57 -7.76 -11.98 -4.73
N ALA A 58 -8.31 -10.81 -5.09
CA ALA A 58 -7.88 -9.54 -4.56
C ALA A 58 -8.03 -9.50 -3.03
N LEU A 59 -9.17 -9.92 -2.49
CA LEU A 59 -9.40 -9.95 -1.04
C LEU A 59 -8.42 -10.89 -0.34
N THR A 60 -8.31 -12.15 -0.76
CA THR A 60 -7.44 -13.12 -0.08
C THR A 60 -5.96 -12.78 -0.23
N ALA A 61 -5.53 -12.31 -1.40
CA ALA A 61 -4.12 -11.99 -1.66
C ALA A 61 -3.68 -10.65 -1.06
N THR A 62 -4.60 -9.70 -0.83
CA THR A 62 -4.23 -8.39 -0.27
C THR A 62 -4.61 -8.23 1.18
N LEU A 63 -5.81 -8.62 1.62
CA LEU A 63 -6.31 -8.32 2.96
C LEU A 63 -5.55 -9.08 4.04
N LEU A 64 -5.52 -10.42 3.95
CA LEU A 64 -4.88 -11.26 4.96
C LEU A 64 -3.36 -10.99 5.05
N PRO A 65 -2.62 -10.96 3.92
CA PRO A 65 -1.18 -10.70 3.98
C PRO A 65 -0.89 -9.27 4.46
N THR A 66 -1.72 -8.29 4.10
CA THR A 66 -1.55 -6.93 4.61
C THR A 66 -1.72 -6.87 6.11
N ILE A 67 -2.74 -7.50 6.68
CA ILE A 67 -2.97 -7.42 8.14
C ILE A 67 -1.83 -8.09 8.92
N VAL A 68 -1.36 -9.25 8.47
CA VAL A 68 -0.37 -10.05 9.19
C VAL A 68 1.07 -9.59 8.94
N LEU A 69 1.41 -9.25 7.69
CA LEU A 69 2.80 -9.06 7.24
C LEU A 69 3.21 -7.60 7.06
N SER A 70 2.29 -6.64 7.14
CA SER A 70 2.62 -5.22 6.93
C SER A 70 3.40 -4.56 8.08
N GLY A 71 3.58 -5.25 9.21
CA GLY A 71 4.10 -4.62 10.42
C GLY A 71 3.04 -3.86 11.22
N PHE A 72 1.76 -4.03 10.89
CA PHE A 72 0.64 -3.41 11.60
C PHE A 72 0.38 -4.06 12.96
N ILE A 73 0.11 -5.37 12.99
CA ILE A 73 -0.16 -6.14 14.21
C ILE A 73 1.15 -6.59 14.87
N PHE A 74 2.00 -7.28 14.11
CA PHE A 74 3.27 -7.82 14.60
C PHE A 74 4.44 -7.00 14.04
N PRO A 75 5.40 -6.59 14.87
CA PRO A 75 6.60 -5.92 14.37
C PRO A 75 7.38 -6.87 13.46
N ILE A 76 7.82 -6.36 12.30
CA ILE A 76 8.53 -7.13 11.26
C ILE A 76 9.76 -7.88 11.79
N PRO A 77 10.60 -7.30 12.68
CA PRO A 77 11.77 -8.00 13.23
C PRO A 77 11.42 -9.26 14.04
N SER A 78 10.22 -9.32 14.60
CA SER A 78 9.76 -10.46 15.41
C SER A 78 9.14 -11.58 14.57
N MET A 79 9.00 -11.39 13.25
CA MET A 79 8.49 -12.43 12.36
C MET A 79 9.58 -13.47 12.04
N PRO A 80 9.24 -14.75 11.86
CA PRO A 80 10.14 -15.75 11.29
C PRO A 80 10.76 -15.29 9.96
N ARG A 81 12.00 -15.71 9.68
CA ARG A 81 12.76 -15.27 8.48
C ARG A 81 11.97 -15.44 7.17
N VAL A 82 11.21 -16.53 7.04
CA VAL A 82 10.39 -16.81 5.85
C VAL A 82 9.31 -15.73 5.64
N LEU A 83 8.60 -15.36 6.72
CA LEU A 83 7.56 -14.32 6.66
C LEU A 83 8.16 -12.94 6.40
N GLN A 84 9.36 -12.66 6.91
CA GLN A 84 10.07 -11.42 6.59
C GLN A 84 10.36 -11.29 5.10
N TRP A 85 10.76 -12.37 4.42
CA TRP A 85 10.95 -12.37 2.97
C TRP A 85 9.65 -12.08 2.23
N ILE A 86 8.58 -12.81 2.54
CA ILE A 86 7.26 -12.63 1.89
C ILE A 86 6.72 -11.22 2.12
N SER A 87 6.93 -10.64 3.31
CA SER A 87 6.44 -9.30 3.62
C SER A 87 7.04 -8.19 2.74
N HIS A 88 8.18 -8.41 2.07
CA HIS A 88 8.74 -7.43 1.12
C HIS A 88 7.85 -7.24 -0.12
N LEU A 89 6.99 -8.22 -0.43
CA LEU A 89 6.02 -8.15 -1.53
C LEU A 89 4.77 -7.35 -1.16
N ILE A 90 4.58 -7.01 0.12
CA ILE A 90 3.38 -6.36 0.63
C ILE A 90 3.57 -4.84 0.58
N PRO A 91 2.83 -4.10 -0.25
CA PRO A 91 3.00 -2.64 -0.37
C PRO A 91 2.76 -1.92 0.96
N ALA A 92 1.84 -2.45 1.78
CA ALA A 92 1.47 -1.89 3.07
C ALA A 92 2.64 -1.85 4.07
N ARG A 93 3.63 -2.73 3.91
CA ARG A 93 4.86 -2.75 4.71
C ARG A 93 5.61 -1.42 4.62
N TYR A 94 5.64 -0.80 3.45
CA TYR A 94 6.35 0.45 3.21
C TYR A 94 5.47 1.66 3.53
N PHE A 95 4.17 1.56 3.30
CA PHE A 95 3.22 2.65 3.54
C PHE A 95 3.01 2.96 5.04
N LEU A 96 2.92 1.93 5.90
CA LEU A 96 2.67 2.13 7.34
C LEU A 96 3.76 2.97 8.04
N PRO A 97 5.07 2.71 7.85
CA PRO A 97 6.12 3.58 8.36
C PRO A 97 6.07 5.01 7.81
N MET A 98 5.66 5.21 6.55
CA MET A 98 5.51 6.56 5.98
C MET A 98 4.42 7.34 6.72
N VAL A 99 3.22 6.78 6.84
CA VAL A 99 2.09 7.44 7.52
C VAL A 99 2.45 7.75 8.97
N ARG A 100 2.99 6.77 9.70
CA ARG A 100 3.40 6.96 11.10
C ARG A 100 4.53 7.99 11.22
N GLY A 101 5.51 7.97 10.32
CA GLY A 101 6.63 8.91 10.30
C GLY A 101 6.18 10.36 10.02
N VAL A 102 5.29 10.54 9.06
CA VAL A 102 4.76 11.88 8.72
C VAL A 102 3.84 12.39 9.83
N MET A 103 2.89 11.58 10.31
CA MET A 103 1.93 12.03 11.32
C MET A 103 2.61 12.29 12.67
N LEU A 104 3.36 11.32 13.19
CA LEU A 104 3.82 11.33 14.59
C LEU A 104 5.21 11.95 14.77
N LYS A 105 6.08 11.86 13.76
CA LYS A 105 7.49 12.31 13.87
C LYS A 105 7.78 13.56 13.05
N GLY A 106 6.87 13.98 12.17
CA GLY A 106 7.12 15.11 11.27
C GLY A 106 8.24 14.83 10.25
N ASN A 107 8.47 13.56 9.91
CA ASN A 107 9.54 13.19 8.99
C ASN A 107 9.39 13.90 7.63
N THR A 108 10.51 14.38 7.11
CA THR A 108 10.59 14.97 5.76
C THR A 108 10.66 13.87 4.68
N ALA A 109 10.46 14.26 3.41
CA ALA A 109 10.53 13.33 2.28
C ALA A 109 11.86 12.56 2.24
N ASP A 110 12.96 13.22 2.59
CA ASP A 110 14.33 12.68 2.59
C ASP A 110 14.45 11.43 3.49
N GLN A 111 13.94 11.54 4.72
CA GLN A 111 13.98 10.45 5.70
C GLN A 111 13.12 9.24 5.32
N LEU A 112 12.23 9.40 4.34
CA LEU A 112 11.34 8.36 3.83
C LEU A 112 11.63 8.00 2.37
N LEU A 113 12.79 8.38 1.83
CA LEU A 113 13.15 8.12 0.43
C LEU A 113 13.17 6.63 0.10
N VAL A 114 13.81 5.81 0.95
CA VAL A 114 13.92 4.36 0.70
C VAL A 114 12.56 3.69 0.55
N PRO A 115 11.63 3.79 1.52
CA PRO A 115 10.32 3.17 1.35
C PRO A 115 9.53 3.80 0.19
N THR A 116 9.73 5.09 -0.10
CA THR A 116 9.08 5.79 -1.23
C THR A 116 9.50 5.21 -2.56
N ILE A 117 10.81 5.04 -2.76
CA ILE A 117 11.38 4.47 -3.99
C ILE A 117 10.91 3.03 -4.18
N VAL A 118 10.94 2.21 -3.12
CA VAL A 118 10.49 0.82 -3.21
C VAL A 118 9.01 0.74 -3.57
N LEU A 119 8.16 1.54 -2.94
CA LEU A 119 6.73 1.55 -3.24
C LEU A 119 6.44 2.08 -4.65
N ALA A 120 7.16 3.13 -5.09
CA ALA A 120 7.05 3.65 -6.45
C ALA A 120 7.52 2.64 -7.50
N PHE A 121 8.61 1.93 -7.24
CA PHE A 121 9.07 0.83 -8.08
C PHE A 121 8.02 -0.28 -8.18
N MET A 122 7.42 -0.68 -7.06
CA MET A 122 6.32 -1.67 -7.06
C MET A 122 5.13 -1.19 -7.89
N ALA A 123 4.73 0.07 -7.76
CA ALA A 123 3.65 0.66 -8.56
C ALA A 123 3.94 0.57 -10.06
N VAL A 124 5.13 1.03 -10.49
CA VAL A 124 5.53 1.01 -11.91
C VAL A 124 5.59 -0.43 -12.44
N LEU A 125 6.16 -1.35 -11.67
CA LEU A 125 6.27 -2.77 -12.03
C LEU A 125 4.87 -3.37 -12.23
N LEU A 126 3.96 -3.17 -11.28
CA LEU A 126 2.59 -3.70 -11.34
C LEU A 126 1.79 -3.13 -12.50
N ILE A 127 1.89 -1.82 -12.76
CA ILE A 127 1.26 -1.17 -13.92
C ILE A 127 1.82 -1.75 -15.22
N SER A 128 3.14 -1.92 -15.31
CA SER A 128 3.78 -2.49 -16.49
C SER A 128 3.34 -3.93 -16.75
N LEU A 129 3.22 -4.75 -15.70
CA LEU A 129 2.72 -6.13 -15.81
C LEU A 129 1.25 -6.17 -16.23
N ALA A 130 0.40 -5.35 -15.61
CA ALA A 130 -1.02 -5.25 -15.96
C ALA A 130 -1.20 -4.84 -17.43
N ARG A 131 -0.44 -3.84 -17.91
CA ARG A 131 -0.46 -3.40 -19.31
C ARG A 131 -0.04 -4.49 -20.29
N ARG A 132 0.99 -5.28 -19.96
CA ARG A 132 1.45 -6.37 -20.83
C ARG A 132 0.39 -7.47 -20.94
N LYS A 133 -0.20 -7.88 -19.82
CA LYS A 133 -1.24 -8.91 -19.81
C LYS A 133 -2.50 -8.49 -20.57
N PHE A 134 -2.93 -7.25 -20.40
CA PHE A 134 -4.10 -6.70 -21.10
C PHE A 134 -3.95 -6.67 -22.62
N LYS A 135 -2.71 -6.56 -23.13
CA LYS A 135 -2.45 -6.66 -24.58
C LYS A 135 -2.56 -8.09 -25.10
N THR A 136 -2.11 -9.06 -24.32
CA THR A 136 -2.15 -10.47 -24.70
C THR A 136 -3.59 -10.97 -24.85
N ASP A 137 -4.52 -10.57 -23.96
CA ASP A 137 -5.95 -10.91 -24.08
C ASP A 137 -6.65 -10.30 -25.33
N LEU A 138 -6.00 -9.37 -26.05
CA LEU A 138 -6.53 -8.78 -27.29
C LEU A 138 -5.97 -9.44 -28.56
N GLU A 139 -4.91 -10.24 -28.44
CA GLU A 139 -4.25 -10.93 -29.56
C GLU A 139 -4.66 -12.40 -29.68
N ASP A 140 -5.35 -12.97 -28.67
CA ASP A 140 -5.99 -14.29 -28.68
C ASP A 140 -7.49 -14.20 -29.03
#